data_AF-A0A934G2P7-F1
#
_entry.id   AF-A0A934G2P7-F1
#
_cell.length_a   1.000
_cell.length_b   1.000
_cell.length_c   1.000
_cell.angle_alpha   90.00
_cell.angle_beta   90.00
_cell.angle_gamma   90.00
#
_symmetry.space_group_name_H-M   'P 1'
#
loop_
_entity.id
_entity.type
_entity.pdbx_description
1 polymer ?
#
loop_
_entity_poly.entity_id
_entity_poly.type
_entity_poly.pdbx_seq_one_letter_code
_entity_poly.pdbx_strand_id
1 'polypeptide(L)'
;MKTTNLQFASLLLGSLLVAGCKTLPVASHAINCDVGRELLAGKCAAPSPIAGDATYAALVDAMQADRKALQECSIAADTLRETLKRCNRATAEYNKKVDALGNANY
;
A
#
# COMPACT_ATOMS: atom_id res chain seq x y z
N MET A 1 -10.22 1.12 -74.93
CA MET A 1 -9.69 0.38 -73.76
C MET A 1 -8.56 1.19 -73.13
N LYS A 2 -8.49 1.15 -71.78
CA LYS A 2 -7.45 1.70 -70.88
C LYS A 2 -7.46 3.21 -70.60
N THR A 3 -7.90 3.56 -69.39
CA THR A 3 -7.19 4.44 -68.44
C THR A 3 -7.97 4.49 -67.12
N THR A 4 -7.67 3.56 -66.22
CA THR A 4 -8.18 3.58 -64.83
C THR A 4 -7.07 3.02 -63.95
N ASN A 5 -6.14 3.88 -63.49
CA ASN A 5 -5.10 3.49 -62.51
C ASN A 5 -4.43 4.71 -61.86
N LEU A 6 -5.17 5.76 -61.47
CA LEU A 6 -4.58 6.92 -60.77
C LEU A 6 -5.36 7.40 -59.53
N GLN A 7 -6.33 6.62 -59.03
CA GLN A 7 -7.14 6.99 -57.86
C GLN A 7 -6.87 6.12 -56.61
N PHE A 8 -6.14 5.00 -56.74
CA PHE A 8 -5.91 4.10 -55.61
C PHE A 8 -4.73 4.50 -54.72
N ALA A 9 -3.86 5.40 -55.16
CA ALA A 9 -2.69 5.81 -54.36
C ALA A 9 -3.04 6.78 -53.22
N SER A 10 -4.09 7.58 -53.34
CA SER A 10 -4.42 8.62 -52.37
C SER A 10 -5.24 8.12 -51.16
N LEU A 11 -5.89 6.96 -51.28
CA LEU A 11 -6.64 6.33 -50.18
C LEU A 11 -5.73 5.53 -49.22
N LEU A 12 -4.49 5.22 -49.63
CA LEU A 12 -3.54 4.45 -48.81
C LEU A 12 -2.66 5.31 -47.90
N LEU A 13 -2.54 6.62 -48.16
CA LEU A 13 -1.76 7.52 -47.28
C LEU A 13 -2.56 7.98 -46.04
N GLY A 14 -3.89 8.05 -46.11
CA GLY A 14 -4.74 8.51 -45.01
C GLY A 14 -4.89 7.50 -43.87
N SER A 15 -4.74 6.21 -44.15
CA SER A 15 -4.93 5.13 -43.16
C SER A 15 -3.70 4.87 -42.28
N LEU A 16 -2.52 5.42 -42.59
CA LEU A 16 -1.34 5.32 -41.72
C LEU A 16 -1.35 6.32 -40.55
N LEU A 17 -2.16 7.38 -40.58
CA LEU A 17 -2.22 8.38 -39.50
C LEU A 17 -3.07 7.94 -38.30
N VAL A 18 -3.82 6.84 -38.42
CA VAL A 18 -4.66 6.30 -37.32
C VAL A 18 -3.94 5.19 -36.53
N ALA A 19 -2.85 4.64 -37.08
CA ALA A 19 -2.02 3.65 -36.40
C ALA A 19 -0.96 4.34 -35.52
N GLY A 20 -1.37 4.98 -34.43
CA GLY A 20 -0.37 5.66 -33.60
C GLY A 20 -0.74 6.19 -32.24
N CYS A 21 -2.01 6.19 -31.80
CA CYS A 21 -2.29 6.44 -30.38
C CYS A 21 -2.02 5.17 -29.58
N LYS A 22 -0.74 4.78 -29.45
CA LYS A 22 -0.31 3.85 -28.40
C LYS A 22 -0.58 4.54 -27.07
N THR A 23 -1.61 4.12 -26.36
CA THR A 23 -1.75 4.43 -24.93
C THR A 23 -0.56 3.79 -24.22
N LEU A 24 0.48 4.59 -23.99
CA LEU A 24 1.60 4.16 -23.14
C LEU A 24 1.01 3.84 -21.76
N PRO A 25 1.29 2.66 -21.20
CA PRO A 25 0.85 2.35 -19.84
C PRO A 25 1.60 3.29 -18.90
N VAL A 26 0.95 4.39 -18.51
CA VAL A 26 1.45 5.27 -17.47
C VAL A 26 1.27 4.51 -16.16
N ALA A 27 2.36 3.97 -15.65
CA ALA A 27 2.37 3.42 -14.30
C ALA A 27 1.99 4.56 -13.34
N SER A 28 0.86 4.42 -12.64
CA SER A 28 0.45 5.40 -11.63
C SER A 28 1.30 5.23 -10.38
N HIS A 29 1.49 6.31 -9.64
CA HIS A 29 2.10 6.25 -8.32
C HIS A 29 1.29 5.34 -7.38
N ALA A 30 1.99 4.57 -6.55
CA ALA A 30 1.41 3.83 -5.45
C ALA A 30 1.02 4.80 -4.31
N ILE A 31 -0.09 4.48 -3.64
CA ILE A 31 -0.62 5.23 -2.50
C ILE A 31 0.23 4.94 -1.25
N ASN A 32 0.45 5.96 -0.41
CA ASN A 32 1.14 5.78 0.86
C ASN A 32 0.32 4.90 1.82
N CYS A 33 1.03 4.22 2.71
CA CYS A 33 0.44 3.37 3.72
C CYS A 33 0.10 4.20 4.95
N ASP A 34 -0.78 5.18 4.76
CA ASP A 34 -1.24 6.05 5.83
C ASP A 34 -2.24 5.32 6.72
N VAL A 35 -2.00 5.35 8.02
CA VAL A 35 -2.95 4.93 9.04
C VAL A 35 -3.35 6.14 9.87
N GLY A 36 -4.62 6.15 10.28
CA GLY A 36 -5.14 7.15 11.20
C GLY A 36 -4.29 7.20 12.47
N ARG A 37 -4.03 8.41 12.98
CA ARG A 37 -3.23 8.60 14.20
C ARG A 37 -3.89 7.93 15.40
N GLU A 38 -5.20 7.75 15.36
CA GLU A 38 -6.02 7.09 16.37
C GLU A 38 -5.67 5.60 16.48
N LEU A 39 -5.40 4.93 15.35
CA LEU A 39 -4.96 3.54 15.32
C LEU A 39 -3.54 3.37 15.88
N LEU A 40 -2.65 4.32 15.58
CA LEU A 40 -1.28 4.35 16.11
C LEU A 40 -1.21 4.74 17.59
N ALA A 41 -2.17 5.53 18.06
CA ALA A 41 -2.31 5.93 19.46
C ALA A 41 -3.11 4.90 20.29
N GLY A 42 -3.50 3.77 19.69
CA GLY A 42 -4.16 2.67 20.37
C GLY A 42 -3.36 2.25 21.61
N LYS A 43 -4.03 2.24 22.76
CA LYS A 43 -3.45 1.82 24.03
C LYS A 43 -3.77 0.34 24.28
N CYS A 44 -2.86 -0.34 24.95
CA CYS A 44 -3.15 -1.68 25.48
C CYS A 44 -4.30 -1.61 26.48
N ALA A 45 -5.04 -2.71 26.60
CA ALA A 45 -6.10 -2.84 27.59
C ALA A 45 -5.53 -2.60 29.00
N ALA A 46 -6.35 -1.98 29.85
CA ALA A 46 -6.00 -1.82 31.25
C ALA A 46 -5.94 -3.20 31.95
N PRO A 47 -5.13 -3.34 33.01
CA PRO A 47 -5.12 -4.53 33.84
C PRO A 47 -6.52 -4.89 34.36
N SER A 48 -6.76 -6.18 34.55
CA SER A 48 -8.05 -6.67 35.03
C SER A 48 -8.28 -6.24 36.48
N PRO A 49 -9.48 -5.80 36.85
CA PRO A 49 -9.78 -5.47 38.25
C PRO A 49 -9.74 -6.75 39.10
N ILE A 50 -9.11 -6.66 40.28
CA ILE A 50 -9.00 -7.77 41.23
C ILE A 50 -9.93 -7.51 42.40
N ALA A 51 -10.76 -8.50 42.74
CA ALA A 51 -11.67 -8.42 43.88
C ALA A 51 -10.89 -8.36 45.20
N GLY A 52 -11.42 -7.61 46.18
CA GLY A 52 -10.76 -7.41 47.47
C GLY A 52 -10.65 -8.68 48.34
N ASP A 53 -11.45 -9.69 48.04
CA ASP A 53 -11.49 -11.01 48.67
C ASP A 53 -10.80 -12.10 47.81
N ALA A 54 -10.08 -11.71 46.75
CA ALA A 54 -9.37 -12.65 45.91
C ALA A 54 -8.31 -13.44 46.71
N THR A 55 -8.25 -14.75 46.45
CA THR A 55 -7.20 -15.58 47.00
C THR A 55 -5.85 -15.23 46.40
N TYR A 56 -4.76 -15.57 47.09
CA TYR A 56 -3.40 -15.36 46.56
C TYR A 56 -3.19 -16.04 45.21
N ALA A 57 -3.72 -17.25 45.01
CA ALA A 57 -3.63 -17.94 43.72
C ALA A 57 -4.34 -17.15 42.61
N ALA A 58 -5.57 -16.69 42.87
CA ALA A 58 -6.31 -15.88 41.91
C ALA A 58 -5.61 -14.56 41.56
N LEU A 59 -4.95 -13.93 42.54
CA LEU A 59 -4.13 -12.74 42.33
C LEU A 59 -2.95 -13.03 41.39
N VAL A 60 -2.20 -14.11 41.64
CA VAL A 60 -1.05 -14.48 40.82
C VAL A 60 -1.48 -14.78 39.37
N ASP A 61 -2.56 -15.54 39.20
CA ASP A 61 -3.08 -15.89 37.87
C ASP A 61 -3.52 -14.64 37.09
N ALA A 62 -4.24 -13.72 37.74
CA ALA A 62 -4.64 -12.45 37.13
C ALA A 62 -3.44 -11.61 36.70
N MET A 63 -2.42 -11.49 37.56
CA MET A 63 -1.21 -10.73 37.24
C MET A 63 -0.40 -11.36 36.09
N GLN A 64 -0.35 -12.69 36.01
CA GLN A 64 0.31 -13.37 34.89
C GLN A 64 -0.45 -13.15 33.58
N ALA A 65 -1.77 -13.25 33.61
CA ALA A 65 -2.62 -13.01 32.44
C ALA A 65 -2.46 -11.56 31.94
N ASP A 66 -2.50 -10.57 32.84
CA ASP A 66 -2.34 -9.16 32.49
C ASP A 66 -0.96 -8.88 31.88
N ARG A 67 0.12 -9.45 32.46
CA ARG A 67 1.48 -9.31 31.90
C ARG A 67 1.58 -9.89 30.50
N LYS A 68 1.00 -11.07 30.27
CA LYS A 68 0.97 -11.71 28.96
C LYS A 68 0.21 -10.85 27.95
N ALA A 69 -0.95 -10.34 28.32
CA ALA A 69 -1.76 -9.47 27.45
C ALA A 69 -1.02 -8.16 27.09
N LEU A 70 -0.33 -7.53 28.06
CA LEU A 70 0.49 -6.35 27.82
C LEU A 70 1.66 -6.64 26.89
N GLN A 71 2.31 -7.79 27.05
CA GLN A 71 3.39 -8.23 26.17
C GLN A 71 2.90 -8.44 24.73
N GLU A 72 1.80 -9.18 24.54
CA GLU A 72 1.21 -9.41 23.23
C GLU A 72 0.80 -8.10 22.54
N CYS A 73 0.20 -7.17 23.29
CA CYS A 73 -0.13 -5.84 22.79
C CYS A 73 1.12 -5.06 22.33
N SER A 74 2.21 -5.09 23.10
CA SER A 74 3.46 -4.42 22.72
C SER A 74 4.04 -4.97 21.41
N ILE A 75 4.03 -6.29 21.24
CA ILE A 75 4.50 -6.97 20.03
C ILE A 75 3.64 -6.56 18.82
N ALA A 76 2.32 -6.53 18.99
CA ALA A 76 1.40 -6.12 17.93
C ALA A 76 1.64 -4.66 17.51
N ALA A 77 1.83 -3.76 18.48
CA ALA A 77 2.12 -2.35 18.21
C ALA A 77 3.44 -2.16 17.44
N ASP A 78 4.50 -2.88 17.84
CA ASP A 78 5.79 -2.81 17.14
C ASP A 78 5.72 -3.43 15.74
N THR A 79 5.00 -4.54 15.59
CA THR A 79 4.75 -5.16 14.29
C THR A 79 4.02 -4.22 13.35
N LEU A 80 3.00 -3.49 13.84
CA LEU A 80 2.29 -2.50 13.05
C LEU A 80 3.22 -1.37 12.59
N ARG A 81 4.01 -0.79 13.49
CA ARG A 81 4.98 0.27 13.16
C ARG A 81 5.98 -0.17 12.10
N GLU A 82 6.55 -1.36 12.27
CA GLU A 82 7.54 -1.88 11.33
C GLU A 82 6.91 -2.19 9.96
N THR A 83 5.68 -2.73 9.95
CA THR A 83 4.94 -2.99 8.71
C THR A 83 4.68 -1.70 7.94
N LEU A 84 4.25 -0.64 8.62
CA LEU A 84 4.02 0.67 7.99
C LEU A 84 5.31 1.27 7.44
N LYS A 85 6.41 1.18 8.19
CA LYS A 85 7.71 1.63 7.73
C LYS A 85 8.16 0.89 6.48
N ARG A 86 7.98 -0.44 6.43
CA ARG A 86 8.30 -1.25 5.24
C ARG A 86 7.41 -0.89 4.05
N CYS A 87 6.12 -0.74 4.29
CA CYS A 87 5.14 -0.39 3.28
C CYS A 87 5.47 0.97 2.64
N ASN A 88 5.66 2.01 3.46
CA ASN A 88 6.02 3.34 2.96
C ASN A 88 7.37 3.37 2.23
N ARG A 89 8.36 2.59 2.69
CA ARG A 89 9.62 2.45 1.96
C ARG A 89 9.42 1.81 0.58
N ALA A 90 8.65 0.72 0.50
CA ALA A 90 8.36 0.05 -0.76
C ALA A 90 7.59 0.96 -1.73
N THR A 91 6.61 1.72 -1.23
CA THR A 91 5.89 2.74 -2.00
C THR A 91 6.84 3.81 -2.54
N ALA A 92 7.73 4.35 -1.71
CA ALA A 92 8.72 5.34 -2.14
C ALA A 92 9.68 4.80 -3.21
N GLU A 93 10.17 3.57 -3.05
CA GLU A 93 11.02 2.91 -4.03
C GLU A 93 10.29 2.65 -5.36
N TYR A 94 9.01 2.25 -5.31
CA TYR A 94 8.19 2.05 -6.49
C TYR A 94 7.94 3.38 -7.22
N ASN A 95 7.52 4.42 -6.50
CA ASN A 95 7.25 5.73 -7.07
C ASN A 95 8.50 6.33 -7.72
N LYS A 96 9.67 6.17 -7.08
CA LYS A 96 10.95 6.59 -7.69
C LYS A 96 11.23 5.88 -9.03
N LYS A 97 10.86 4.61 -9.17
CA LYS A 97 10.99 3.87 -10.45
C LYS A 97 9.98 4.37 -11.48
N VAL A 98 8.75 4.66 -11.06
CA VAL A 98 7.72 5.26 -11.91
C VAL A 98 8.20 6.62 -12.45
N ASP A 99 8.75 7.47 -11.59
CA ASP A 99 9.32 8.77 -12.00
C ASP A 99 10.47 8.61 -12.99
N ALA A 100 11.37 7.66 -12.76
CA ALA A 100 12.47 7.39 -13.69
C ALA A 100 11.97 6.94 -15.06
N LEU A 101 10.91 6.14 -15.13
CA LEU A 101 10.27 5.73 -16.39
C LEU A 101 9.52 6.89 -17.05
N GLY A 102 8.83 7.73 -16.28
CA GLY A 102 8.16 8.92 -16.78
C GLY A 102 9.16 9.90 -17.41
N ASN A 103 10.27 10.15 -16.74
CA ASN A 103 11.31 11.09 -17.19
C ASN A 103 12.19 10.54 -18.33
N ALA A 104 12.28 9.23 -18.52
CA ALA A 104 13.04 8.61 -19.62
C ALA A 104 12.27 8.57 -20.96
N ASN A 105 10.96 8.82 -20.92
CA ASN A 105 10.08 8.80 -22.09
C ASN A 105 9.72 10.22 -22.61
N TYR A 106 10.37 11.26 -22.08
CA TYR A 106 10.33 12.65 -22.55
C TYR A 106 11.72 13.14 -22.95
#